data_AF-A0A7L3X634-F1
#
_entry.id   AF-A0A7L3X634-F1
#
_cell.length_a   1.000
_cell.length_b   1.000
_cell.length_c   1.000
_cell.angle_alpha   90.00
_cell.angle_beta   90.00
_cell.angle_gamma   90.00
#
_symmetry.space_group_name_H-M   'P 1'
#
loop_
_entity.id
_entity.type
_entity.pdbx_description
1 polymer ?
#
loop_
_entity_poly.entity_id
_entity_poly.type
_entity_poly.pdbx_seq_one_letter_code
_entity_poly.pdbx_strand_id
1 'polypeptide(L)'
;APEMTAAVAFLLLSLLRVAAPKGVWCPACGLAALAPTTQRDVLIALAKQSILSKLRLPDRPNITHPMSRGALLTALRRMRAQRMDTAVSPGMPHDGSIPHLRPGMGFSTSRSVRLHFRFTRELAGSAEILQATLYLFWVLPGPGTHPVTVRLLQPDPTGPNVTVASETLLEVQRAGWATLDVGHAVQSLFGQGSQRLTVELEVAEDWGSPLLAGHSDSHWPFVAAQARARMPHRVQRRGIDCSGDSRMCCRKEFFVDFKEIGWEDWIIQPEGYHMNYCTGLCPLHMAGIPGLAASFHTAVLNLIKANNADAAVDSCCVPTQRRPLSLLYYDRDSNIVKTDIPDMIVDACGCT
;
A
#
# COMPACT_ATOMS: atom_id res chain seq x y z
N ALA A 1 -7.21 -8.34 72.49
CA ALA A 1 -6.41 -8.40 71.25
C ALA A 1 -6.47 -7.01 70.63
N PRO A 2 -5.34 -6.34 70.39
CA PRO A 2 -5.36 -4.91 70.04
C PRO A 2 -5.86 -4.74 68.60
N GLU A 3 -6.69 -3.71 68.41
CA GLU A 3 -7.20 -3.29 67.12
C GLU A 3 -6.04 -2.86 66.22
N MET A 4 -5.89 -3.54 65.09
CA MET A 4 -4.91 -3.21 64.08
C MET A 4 -5.39 -1.91 63.41
N THR A 5 -4.81 -0.78 63.80
CA THR A 5 -5.18 0.54 63.27
C THR A 5 -4.91 0.61 61.77
N ALA A 6 -5.75 1.34 61.03
CA ALA A 6 -5.67 1.49 59.58
C ALA A 6 -4.27 1.91 59.09
N ALA A 7 -3.49 2.61 59.93
CA ALA A 7 -2.11 2.97 59.66
C ALA A 7 -1.17 1.76 59.49
N VAL A 8 -1.36 0.69 60.27
CA VAL A 8 -0.56 -0.55 60.17
C VAL A 8 -0.91 -1.33 58.90
N ALA A 9 -2.19 -1.33 58.51
CA ALA A 9 -2.62 -1.92 57.24
C ALA A 9 -2.05 -1.14 56.04
N PHE A 10 -2.03 0.20 56.09
CA PHE A 10 -1.42 1.04 55.06
C PHE A 10 0.11 0.89 55.01
N LEU A 11 0.79 0.69 56.15
CA LEU A 11 2.22 0.39 56.20
C LEU A 11 2.54 -1.00 55.65
N LEU A 12 1.70 -2.01 55.89
CA LEU A 12 1.86 -3.35 55.30
C LEU A 12 1.61 -3.34 53.77
N LEU A 13 0.61 -2.59 53.30
CA LEU A 13 0.32 -2.39 51.88
C LEU A 13 1.42 -1.59 51.15
N SER A 14 2.07 -0.64 51.84
CA SER A 14 3.21 0.10 51.28
C SER A 14 4.51 -0.70 51.33
N LEU A 15 4.71 -1.56 52.34
CA LEU A 15 5.84 -2.51 52.40
C LEU A 15 5.71 -3.63 51.36
N LEU A 16 4.49 -4.09 51.03
CA LEU A 16 4.24 -5.01 49.92
C LEU A 16 4.57 -4.38 48.55
N ARG A 17 4.54 -3.04 48.42
CA ARG A 17 5.02 -2.33 47.22
C ARG A 17 6.55 -2.23 47.13
N VAL A 18 7.28 -2.49 48.22
CA VAL A 18 8.75 -2.36 48.28
C VAL A 18 9.47 -3.69 48.06
N ALA A 19 8.76 -4.83 48.10
CA ALA A 19 9.34 -6.16 47.95
C ALA A 19 9.13 -6.82 46.57
N ALA A 20 8.78 -6.07 45.53
CA ALA A 20 8.68 -6.59 44.17
C ALA A 20 9.76 -5.96 43.27
N PRO A 21 10.55 -6.77 42.52
CA PRO A 21 11.60 -6.26 41.66
C PRO A 21 11.02 -5.32 40.60
N LYS A 22 11.71 -4.18 40.36
CA LYS A 22 11.33 -3.02 39.52
C LYS A 22 11.11 -3.31 38.01
N GLY A 23 10.71 -4.52 37.61
CA GLY A 23 10.51 -4.90 36.22
C GLY A 23 9.26 -5.72 35.94
N VAL A 24 8.30 -5.76 36.88
CA VAL A 24 7.10 -6.62 36.78
C VAL A 24 5.85 -5.82 36.44
N TRP A 25 5.83 -4.49 36.58
CA TRP A 25 4.62 -3.68 36.39
C TRP A 25 4.74 -2.72 35.21
N CYS A 26 3.67 -2.58 34.42
CA CYS A 26 3.57 -1.57 33.38
C CYS A 26 3.32 -0.19 34.01
N PRO A 27 4.21 0.81 33.85
CA PRO A 27 4.04 2.14 34.47
C PRO A 27 2.84 2.92 33.93
N ALA A 28 2.33 2.57 32.74
CA ALA A 28 1.16 3.23 32.14
C ALA A 28 -0.19 2.72 32.67
N CYS A 29 -0.28 1.47 33.13
CA CYS A 29 -1.54 0.86 33.56
C CYS A 29 -1.47 0.09 34.89
N GLY A 30 -0.31 0.03 35.54
CA GLY A 30 -0.10 -0.60 36.85
C GLY A 30 -0.26 -2.13 36.86
N LEU A 31 -0.44 -2.78 35.71
CA LEU A 31 -0.67 -4.21 35.63
C LEU A 31 0.64 -5.00 35.77
N ALA A 32 0.61 -6.05 36.59
CA ALA A 32 1.70 -6.99 36.78
C ALA A 32 1.87 -7.92 35.56
N ALA A 33 3.09 -8.41 35.34
CA ALA A 33 3.37 -9.44 34.36
C ALA A 33 2.52 -10.68 34.65
N LEU A 34 1.66 -11.02 33.70
CA LEU A 34 0.73 -12.14 33.78
C LEU A 34 1.50 -13.47 33.72
N ALA A 35 0.95 -14.51 34.34
CA ALA A 35 1.45 -15.87 34.17
C ALA A 35 1.38 -16.28 32.68
N PRO A 36 2.31 -17.10 32.16
CA PRO A 36 2.41 -17.37 30.72
C PRO A 36 1.12 -17.88 30.06
N THR A 37 0.35 -18.71 30.77
CA THR A 37 -0.96 -19.22 30.30
C THR A 37 -1.98 -18.10 30.19
N THR A 38 -2.12 -17.30 31.24
CA THR A 38 -3.02 -16.14 31.26
C THR A 38 -2.65 -15.08 30.22
N GLN A 39 -1.37 -14.93 29.89
CA GLN A 39 -0.92 -14.02 28.84
C GLN A 39 -1.35 -14.47 27.44
N ARG A 40 -1.27 -15.77 27.14
CA ARG A 40 -1.72 -16.32 25.84
C ARG A 40 -3.22 -16.08 25.65
N ASP A 41 -4.02 -16.34 26.68
CA ASP A 41 -5.48 -16.17 26.62
C ASP A 41 -5.87 -14.71 26.38
N VAL A 42 -5.19 -13.77 27.04
CA VAL A 42 -5.40 -12.33 26.82
C VAL A 42 -5.04 -11.92 25.39
N LEU A 43 -3.93 -12.42 24.85
CA LEU A 43 -3.54 -12.13 23.46
C LEU A 43 -4.53 -12.71 22.46
N ILE A 44 -5.06 -13.91 22.71
CA ILE A 44 -6.12 -14.51 21.89
C ILE A 44 -7.40 -13.66 21.97
N ALA A 45 -7.80 -13.22 23.15
CA ALA A 45 -8.97 -12.37 23.33
C ALA A 45 -8.83 -11.03 22.57
N LEU A 46 -7.65 -10.40 22.62
CA LEU A 46 -7.34 -9.18 21.86
C LEU A 46 -7.39 -9.42 20.35
N ALA A 47 -6.86 -10.55 19.87
CA ALA A 47 -6.92 -10.93 18.46
C ALA A 47 -8.38 -11.07 17.99
N LYS A 48 -9.20 -11.80 18.75
CA LYS A 48 -10.64 -11.96 18.47
C LYS A 48 -11.36 -10.61 18.41
N GLN A 49 -11.16 -9.77 19.42
CA GLN A 49 -11.78 -8.45 19.49
C GLN A 49 -11.34 -7.54 18.34
N SER A 50 -10.06 -7.56 17.97
CA SER A 50 -9.52 -6.74 16.87
C SER A 50 -10.13 -7.14 15.52
N ILE A 51 -10.28 -8.44 15.25
CA ILE A 51 -10.91 -8.92 14.01
C ILE A 51 -12.37 -8.51 13.96
N LEU A 52 -13.16 -8.82 15.00
CA LEU A 52 -14.60 -8.53 15.03
C LEU A 52 -14.89 -7.04 14.91
N SER A 53 -14.19 -6.20 15.69
CA SER A 53 -14.38 -4.76 15.67
C SER A 53 -14.06 -4.13 14.30
N LYS A 54 -12.97 -4.54 13.65
CA LYS A 54 -12.59 -4.01 12.33
C LYS A 54 -13.46 -4.55 11.20
N LEU A 55 -14.00 -5.77 11.33
CA LEU A 55 -15.03 -6.30 10.43
C LEU A 55 -16.43 -5.76 10.73
N ARG A 56 -16.59 -4.97 11.80
CA ARG A 56 -17.89 -4.44 12.28
C ARG A 56 -18.91 -5.55 12.58
N LEU A 57 -18.42 -6.69 13.05
CA LEU A 57 -19.24 -7.79 13.53
C LEU A 57 -19.29 -7.72 15.06
N PRO A 58 -20.47 -7.71 15.70
CA PRO A 58 -20.54 -7.73 17.15
C PRO A 58 -20.05 -9.07 17.71
N ASP A 59 -20.37 -10.16 17.03
CA ASP A 59 -19.96 -11.53 17.36
C ASP A 59 -19.70 -12.35 16.10
N ARG A 60 -19.02 -13.50 16.28
CA ARG A 60 -18.81 -14.52 15.25
C ARG A 60 -20.15 -14.92 14.59
N PRO A 61 -20.23 -14.98 13.25
CA PRO A 61 -21.40 -15.49 12.53
C PRO A 61 -21.67 -16.98 12.79
N ASN A 62 -22.94 -17.38 12.79
CA ASN A 62 -23.35 -18.78 12.93
C ASN A 62 -23.58 -19.40 11.55
N ILE A 63 -22.65 -20.22 11.06
CA ILE A 63 -22.71 -20.79 9.71
C ILE A 63 -23.37 -22.18 9.75
N THR A 64 -24.62 -22.26 9.31
CA THR A 64 -25.40 -23.50 9.31
C THR A 64 -25.21 -24.34 8.06
N HIS A 65 -24.95 -23.70 6.92
CA HIS A 65 -24.76 -24.37 5.63
C HIS A 65 -23.52 -23.81 4.89
N PRO A 66 -22.31 -24.27 5.24
CA PRO A 66 -21.12 -23.89 4.50
C PRO A 66 -21.18 -24.44 3.08
N MET A 67 -20.68 -23.67 2.11
CA MET A 67 -20.55 -24.15 0.73
C MET A 67 -19.65 -25.39 0.68
N SER A 68 -19.95 -26.32 -0.21
CA SER A 68 -19.09 -27.48 -0.42
C SER A 68 -17.69 -27.04 -0.87
N ARG A 69 -16.65 -27.72 -0.36
CA ARG A 69 -15.24 -27.42 -0.71
C ARG A 69 -15.00 -27.39 -2.22
N GLY A 70 -15.69 -28.27 -2.96
CA GLY A 70 -15.65 -28.32 -4.43
C GLY A 70 -16.22 -27.06 -5.09
N ALA A 71 -17.38 -26.57 -4.63
CA ALA A 71 -17.99 -25.34 -5.14
C ALA A 71 -17.10 -24.12 -4.86
N LEU A 72 -16.55 -24.02 -3.65
CA LEU A 72 -15.64 -22.95 -3.25
C LEU A 72 -14.37 -22.91 -4.12
N LEU A 73 -13.69 -24.05 -4.29
CA LEU A 73 -12.48 -24.13 -5.13
C LEU A 73 -12.78 -23.78 -6.58
N THR A 74 -13.96 -24.14 -7.08
CA THR A 74 -14.40 -23.81 -8.43
C THR A 74 -14.64 -22.30 -8.57
N ALA A 75 -15.31 -21.67 -7.61
CA ALA A 75 -15.51 -20.22 -7.58
C ALA A 75 -14.18 -19.45 -7.48
N LEU A 76 -13.26 -19.87 -6.61
CA LEU A 76 -11.93 -19.25 -6.48
C LEU A 76 -11.08 -19.40 -7.75
N ARG A 77 -11.13 -20.56 -8.41
CA ARG A 77 -10.46 -20.77 -9.70
C ARG A 77 -11.03 -19.86 -10.79
N ARG A 78 -12.37 -19.72 -10.85
CA ARG A 78 -13.03 -18.80 -11.79
C ARG A 78 -12.68 -17.34 -11.53
N MET A 79 -12.63 -16.90 -10.27
CA MET A 79 -12.20 -15.54 -9.91
C MET A 79 -10.73 -15.26 -10.28
N ARG A 80 -9.84 -16.26 -10.14
CA ARG A 80 -8.44 -16.15 -10.58
C ARG A 80 -8.32 -16.13 -12.12
N ALA A 81 -9.10 -16.96 -12.81
CA ALA A 81 -9.17 -16.96 -14.27
C ALA A 81 -9.74 -15.65 -14.80
N GLN A 82 -10.80 -15.11 -14.18
CA GLN A 82 -11.34 -13.79 -14.49
C GLN A 82 -10.33 -12.68 -14.23
N ARG A 83 -9.50 -12.75 -13.18
CA ARG A 83 -8.41 -11.78 -12.97
C ARG A 83 -7.34 -11.86 -14.09
N MET A 84 -7.16 -13.04 -14.70
CA MET A 84 -6.30 -13.24 -15.87
C MET A 84 -6.97 -12.82 -17.19
N ASP A 85 -8.29 -12.98 -17.34
CA ASP A 85 -9.05 -12.53 -18.50
C ASP A 85 -9.33 -11.01 -18.48
N THR A 86 -9.49 -10.41 -17.30
CA THR A 86 -9.50 -8.94 -17.12
C THR A 86 -8.10 -8.32 -17.24
N ALA A 87 -7.03 -9.12 -17.27
CA ALA A 87 -5.72 -8.60 -17.68
C ALA A 87 -5.64 -8.40 -19.21
N VAL A 88 -6.64 -8.86 -19.97
CA VAL A 88 -6.74 -8.74 -21.43
C VAL A 88 -7.93 -7.85 -21.87
N SER A 89 -8.61 -7.19 -20.94
CA SER A 89 -9.48 -6.04 -21.25
C SER A 89 -9.13 -4.87 -20.33
N PRO A 90 -8.80 -3.68 -20.87
CA PRO A 90 -8.34 -2.55 -20.07
C PRO A 90 -9.51 -1.95 -19.26
N GLY A 91 -9.81 -2.56 -18.12
CA GLY A 91 -10.59 -1.99 -17.04
C GLY A 91 -9.64 -1.39 -16.00
N MET A 92 -9.78 -0.09 -15.76
CA MET A 92 -9.04 0.71 -14.78
C MET A 92 -8.90 0.02 -13.41
N PRO A 93 -7.71 0.03 -12.79
CA PRO A 93 -7.58 -0.29 -11.38
C PRO A 93 -8.11 0.87 -10.53
N HIS A 94 -9.17 0.62 -9.78
CA HIS A 94 -9.49 1.40 -8.57
C HIS A 94 -8.53 0.96 -7.47
N ASP A 95 -7.39 1.64 -7.37
CA ASP A 95 -6.86 2.28 -6.17
C ASP A 95 -5.38 2.59 -6.41
N GLY A 96 -4.99 3.83 -6.10
CA GLY A 96 -3.85 4.49 -6.70
C GLY A 96 -4.34 5.46 -7.76
N SER A 97 -4.44 6.72 -7.38
CA SER A 97 -4.62 7.84 -8.29
C SER A 97 -3.55 7.80 -9.39
N ILE A 98 -3.84 7.11 -10.49
CA ILE A 98 -3.12 7.24 -11.75
C ILE A 98 -3.40 8.68 -12.17
N PRO A 99 -2.38 9.55 -12.27
CA PRO A 99 -2.60 10.90 -12.78
C PRO A 99 -3.16 10.76 -14.18
N HIS A 100 -4.42 11.12 -14.39
CA HIS A 100 -4.97 11.27 -15.73
C HIS A 100 -4.20 12.42 -16.40
N LEU A 101 -3.32 12.05 -17.34
CA LEU A 101 -2.43 12.95 -18.06
C LEU A 101 -3.25 13.69 -19.11
N ARG A 102 -3.79 14.87 -18.78
CA ARG A 102 -4.46 15.73 -19.75
C ARG A 102 -3.42 16.33 -20.72
N PRO A 103 -3.56 16.13 -22.04
CA PRO A 103 -2.69 16.81 -22.99
C PRO A 103 -3.05 18.30 -23.08
N GLY A 104 -2.03 19.16 -23.12
CA GLY A 104 -2.19 20.57 -23.47
C GLY A 104 -2.20 20.69 -25.00
N MET A 105 -3.22 21.31 -25.57
CA MET A 105 -3.34 21.46 -27.03
C MET A 105 -2.53 22.68 -27.48
N GLY A 106 -1.52 22.45 -28.33
CA GLY A 106 -0.75 23.50 -29.01
C GLY A 106 -1.27 23.71 -30.44
N PHE A 107 -0.98 24.89 -31.01
CA PHE A 107 -1.46 25.40 -32.31
C PHE A 107 -1.65 24.34 -33.40
N SER A 108 -2.88 24.19 -33.88
CA SER A 108 -3.27 23.33 -35.00
C SER A 108 -3.14 24.09 -36.31
N THR A 109 -2.43 23.52 -37.29
CA THR A 109 -2.64 23.89 -38.70
C THR A 109 -3.70 22.95 -39.28
N SER A 110 -4.22 23.21 -40.49
CA SER A 110 -5.27 22.35 -41.08
C SER A 110 -4.81 20.93 -41.43
N ARG A 111 -3.49 20.64 -41.36
CA ARG A 111 -2.88 19.38 -41.84
C ARG A 111 -2.13 18.60 -40.76
N SER A 112 -1.80 19.24 -39.63
CA SER A 112 -1.06 18.60 -38.55
C SER A 112 -1.65 18.89 -37.18
N VAL A 113 -1.79 17.82 -36.38
CA VAL A 113 -2.26 17.90 -34.99
C VAL A 113 -1.11 17.52 -34.07
N ARG A 114 -0.81 18.40 -33.11
CA ARG A 114 0.25 18.17 -32.13
C ARG A 114 -0.33 17.91 -30.74
N LEU A 115 0.02 16.76 -30.17
CA LEU A 115 -0.38 16.31 -28.84
C LEU A 115 0.82 16.37 -27.90
N HIS A 116 0.61 16.92 -26.70
CA HIS A 116 1.65 17.00 -25.67
C HIS A 116 1.23 16.20 -24.44
N PHE A 117 1.94 15.12 -24.14
CA PHE A 117 1.73 14.30 -22.95
C PHE A 117 2.79 14.64 -21.90
N ARG A 118 2.36 15.02 -20.70
CA ARG A 118 3.28 15.47 -19.64
C ARG A 118 3.26 14.53 -18.44
N PHE A 119 4.31 13.74 -18.25
CA PHE A 119 4.47 12.81 -17.13
C PHE A 119 4.71 13.52 -15.79
N THR A 120 4.19 12.96 -14.70
CA THR A 120 4.43 13.48 -13.34
C THR A 120 5.86 13.22 -12.89
N ARG A 121 6.39 14.14 -12.08
CA ARG A 121 7.79 14.12 -11.62
C ARG A 121 8.12 12.91 -10.76
N GLU A 122 7.14 12.36 -10.01
CA GLU A 122 7.37 11.14 -9.23
C GLU A 122 7.68 9.94 -10.13
N LEU A 123 6.99 9.81 -11.27
CA LEU A 123 7.14 8.68 -12.18
C LEU A 123 8.48 8.73 -12.94
N ALA A 124 8.93 9.92 -13.34
CA ALA A 124 10.17 10.09 -14.11
C ALA A 124 11.45 9.73 -13.33
N GLY A 125 11.43 9.81 -11.99
CA GLY A 125 12.59 9.53 -11.14
C GLY A 125 12.56 8.19 -10.39
N SER A 126 11.39 7.57 -10.24
CA SER A 126 11.20 6.41 -9.35
C SER A 126 10.59 5.19 -10.03
N ALA A 127 10.45 5.20 -11.36
CA ALA A 127 9.87 4.08 -12.10
C ALA A 127 10.71 3.72 -13.34
N GLU A 128 10.86 2.43 -13.58
CA GLU A 128 11.42 1.85 -14.80
C GLU A 128 10.27 1.48 -15.74
N ILE A 129 10.19 2.12 -16.90
CA ILE A 129 9.13 1.87 -17.88
C ILE A 129 9.44 0.54 -18.60
N LEU A 130 8.53 -0.43 -18.47
CA LEU A 130 8.63 -1.74 -19.13
C LEU A 130 8.02 -1.69 -20.53
N GLN A 131 6.86 -1.05 -20.65
CA GLN A 131 6.11 -0.91 -21.90
C GLN A 131 5.32 0.40 -21.88
N ALA A 132 5.16 1.05 -23.02
CA ALA A 132 4.25 2.20 -23.15
C ALA A 132 3.53 2.18 -24.50
N THR A 133 2.24 2.48 -24.48
CA THR A 133 1.37 2.42 -25.66
C THR A 133 0.55 3.69 -25.76
N LEU A 134 0.59 4.33 -26.92
CA LEU A 134 -0.22 5.49 -27.28
C LEU A 134 -1.55 5.00 -27.85
N TYR A 135 -2.66 5.53 -27.33
CA TYR A 135 -4.02 5.27 -27.77
C TYR A 135 -4.58 6.49 -28.50
N LEU A 136 -4.99 6.29 -29.75
CA LEU A 136 -5.60 7.32 -30.60
C LEU A 136 -6.96 6.82 -31.08
N PHE A 137 -7.97 7.66 -31.00
CA PHE A 137 -9.31 7.37 -31.53
C PHE A 137 -9.51 8.07 -32.86
N TRP A 138 -9.76 7.28 -33.91
CA TRP A 138 -9.91 7.78 -35.27
C TRP A 138 -11.37 7.87 -35.69
N VAL A 139 -11.72 8.96 -36.37
CA VAL A 139 -12.97 9.10 -37.10
C VAL A 139 -12.64 9.21 -38.58
N LEU A 140 -13.32 8.40 -39.40
CA LEU A 140 -13.09 8.39 -40.84
C LEU A 140 -14.05 9.35 -41.55
N PRO A 141 -13.58 10.11 -42.56
CA PRO A 141 -14.45 10.93 -43.40
C PRO A 141 -15.25 10.10 -44.42
N GLY A 142 -14.82 8.86 -44.72
CA GLY A 142 -15.52 7.97 -45.66
C GLY A 142 -14.94 6.55 -45.70
N PRO A 143 -15.61 5.63 -46.41
CA PRO A 143 -15.13 4.25 -46.58
C PRO A 143 -13.85 4.23 -47.41
N GLY A 144 -12.80 3.59 -46.91
CA GLY A 144 -11.49 3.53 -47.57
C GLY A 144 -10.38 3.21 -46.58
N THR A 145 -9.19 2.97 -47.11
CA THR A 145 -7.96 2.90 -46.32
C THR A 145 -7.28 4.23 -46.40
N HIS A 146 -6.82 4.73 -45.27
CA HIS A 146 -6.36 6.10 -45.19
C HIS A 146 -5.09 6.22 -44.36
N PRO A 147 -4.02 6.76 -44.95
CA PRO A 147 -2.71 6.81 -44.33
C PRO A 147 -2.61 7.98 -43.35
N VAL A 148 -2.09 7.71 -42.15
CA VAL A 148 -1.73 8.72 -41.16
C VAL A 148 -0.28 8.56 -40.77
N THR A 149 0.48 9.64 -40.87
CA THR A 149 1.88 9.65 -40.45
C THR A 149 1.94 10.13 -39.00
N VAL A 150 2.44 9.28 -38.11
CA VAL A 150 2.64 9.58 -36.69
C VAL A 150 4.12 9.81 -36.43
N ARG A 151 4.48 11.02 -36.02
CA ARG A 151 5.85 11.42 -35.65
C ARG A 151 5.96 11.61 -34.14
N LEU A 152 6.90 10.89 -33.52
CA LEU A 152 7.31 11.13 -32.14
C LEU A 152 8.42 12.16 -32.14
N LEU A 153 8.17 13.25 -31.45
CA LEU A 153 9.01 14.43 -31.42
C LEU A 153 9.73 14.53 -30.07
N GLN A 154 11.06 14.66 -30.12
CA GLN A 154 11.92 14.76 -28.95
C GLN A 154 12.60 16.15 -28.91
N PRO A 155 12.66 16.83 -27.76
CA PRO A 155 13.38 18.09 -27.65
C PRO A 155 14.88 17.88 -27.92
N ASP A 156 15.46 18.71 -28.79
CA ASP A 156 16.89 18.69 -29.08
C ASP A 156 17.68 19.04 -27.80
N PRO A 157 18.68 18.25 -27.39
CA PRO A 157 19.51 18.55 -26.23
C PRO A 157 20.31 19.87 -26.34
N THR A 158 20.51 20.43 -27.54
CA THR A 158 21.41 21.59 -27.74
C THR A 158 20.72 22.86 -28.25
N GLY A 159 19.39 22.85 -28.45
CA GLY A 159 18.65 24.02 -28.94
C GLY A 159 17.14 23.94 -28.70
N PRO A 160 16.36 24.96 -29.11
CA PRO A 160 14.89 24.95 -29.02
C PRO A 160 14.23 24.08 -30.09
N ASN A 161 15.03 23.45 -30.96
CA ASN A 161 14.56 22.65 -32.07
C ASN A 161 14.02 21.31 -31.56
N VAL A 162 13.14 20.71 -32.36
CA VAL A 162 12.51 19.43 -32.05
C VAL A 162 12.93 18.47 -33.14
N THR A 163 13.49 17.32 -32.75
CA THR A 163 13.93 16.29 -33.70
C THR A 163 12.87 15.19 -33.78
N VAL A 164 12.72 14.60 -34.97
CA VAL A 164 11.85 13.43 -35.17
C VAL A 164 12.60 12.21 -34.64
N ALA A 165 12.16 11.66 -33.51
CA ALA A 165 12.74 10.49 -32.89
C ALA A 165 12.25 9.18 -33.53
N SER A 166 11.00 9.17 -34.02
CA SER A 166 10.42 8.03 -34.73
C SER A 166 9.29 8.52 -35.63
N GLU A 167 9.13 7.88 -36.78
CA GLU A 167 8.04 8.11 -37.73
C GLU A 167 7.39 6.76 -38.03
N THR A 168 6.06 6.70 -37.97
CA THR A 168 5.29 5.48 -38.24
C THR A 168 4.11 5.82 -39.13
N LEU A 169 3.95 5.07 -40.22
CA LEU A 169 2.79 5.14 -41.09
C LEU A 169 1.70 4.18 -40.58
N LEU A 170 0.51 4.71 -40.31
CA LEU A 170 -0.64 3.95 -39.84
C LEU A 170 -1.76 3.99 -40.88
N GLU A 171 -2.19 2.81 -41.35
CA GLU A 171 -3.31 2.68 -42.28
C GLU A 171 -4.62 2.45 -41.52
N VAL A 172 -5.49 3.46 -41.49
CA VAL A 172 -6.74 3.40 -40.73
C VAL A 172 -7.89 3.02 -41.66
N GLN A 173 -8.47 1.84 -41.43
CA GLN A 173 -9.55 1.28 -42.27
C GLN A 173 -10.95 1.39 -41.65
N ARG A 174 -11.02 1.57 -40.33
CA ARG A 174 -12.27 1.69 -39.58
C ARG A 174 -12.16 2.75 -38.49
N ALA A 175 -13.27 3.40 -38.19
CA ALA A 175 -13.36 4.27 -37.02
C ALA A 175 -13.18 3.43 -35.74
N GLY A 176 -12.45 3.98 -34.76
CA GLY A 176 -12.16 3.31 -33.50
C GLY A 176 -10.75 3.57 -32.97
N TRP A 177 -10.41 2.85 -31.90
CA TRP A 177 -9.10 2.93 -31.26
C TRP A 177 -8.02 2.24 -32.09
N ALA A 178 -6.91 2.93 -32.28
CA ALA A 178 -5.65 2.33 -32.70
C ALA A 178 -4.58 2.57 -31.65
N THR A 179 -3.61 1.67 -31.61
CA THR A 179 -2.52 1.68 -30.65
C THR A 179 -1.17 1.78 -31.36
N LEU A 180 -0.26 2.57 -30.80
CA LEU A 180 1.12 2.65 -31.26
C LEU A 180 2.06 2.38 -30.07
N ASP A 181 3.06 1.52 -30.27
CA ASP A 181 4.10 1.30 -29.26
C ASP A 181 5.02 2.52 -29.19
N VAL A 182 5.08 3.13 -28.00
CA VAL A 182 5.92 4.30 -27.70
C VAL A 182 6.90 4.01 -26.57
N GLY A 183 7.08 2.73 -26.20
CA GLY A 183 7.92 2.29 -25.07
C GLY A 183 9.33 2.87 -25.11
N HIS A 184 10.03 2.71 -26.23
CA HIS A 184 11.40 3.20 -26.38
C HIS A 184 11.50 4.73 -26.31
N ALA A 185 10.54 5.45 -26.89
CA ALA A 185 10.51 6.91 -26.85
C ALA A 185 10.29 7.43 -25.42
N VAL A 186 9.40 6.80 -24.66
CA VAL A 186 9.15 7.17 -23.25
C VAL A 186 10.35 6.80 -22.36
N GLN A 187 11.03 5.68 -22.61
CA GLN A 187 12.26 5.30 -21.91
C GLN A 187 13.40 6.31 -22.16
N SER A 188 13.63 6.69 -23.42
CA SER A 188 14.63 7.69 -23.81
C SER A 188 14.32 9.07 -23.19
N LEU A 189 13.05 9.48 -23.21
CA LEU A 189 12.57 10.71 -22.59
C LEU A 189 12.94 10.77 -21.09
N PHE A 190 12.67 9.69 -20.36
CA PHE A 190 12.95 9.61 -18.92
C PHE A 190 14.45 9.57 -18.65
N GLY A 191 15.23 8.85 -19.47
CA GLY A 191 16.69 8.82 -19.39
C GLY A 191 17.34 10.21 -19.55
N GLN A 192 16.72 11.10 -20.34
CA GLN A 192 17.15 12.48 -20.53
C GLN A 192 16.60 13.48 -19.49
N GLY A 193 15.81 13.01 -18.51
CA GLY A 193 15.18 13.87 -17.51
C GLY A 193 14.04 14.74 -18.05
N SER A 194 13.57 14.47 -19.27
CA SER A 194 12.43 15.17 -19.86
C SER A 194 11.11 14.54 -19.40
N GLN A 195 10.07 15.37 -19.30
CA GLN A 195 8.74 14.97 -18.84
C GLN A 195 7.66 15.15 -19.91
N ARG A 196 8.03 15.54 -21.13
CA ARG A 196 7.06 15.89 -22.18
C ARG A 196 7.30 15.07 -23.45
N LEU A 197 6.40 14.12 -23.70
CA LEU A 197 6.31 13.45 -24.99
C LEU A 197 5.47 14.31 -25.94
N THR A 198 5.99 14.59 -27.12
CA THR A 198 5.26 15.31 -28.16
C THR A 198 4.99 14.35 -29.31
N VAL A 199 3.73 14.30 -29.76
CA VAL A 199 3.30 13.49 -30.89
C VAL A 199 2.71 14.41 -31.93
N GLU A 200 3.19 14.32 -33.16
CA GLU A 200 2.66 15.03 -34.30
C GLU A 200 1.99 14.03 -35.23
N LEU A 201 0.75 14.33 -35.59
CA LEU A 201 -0.06 13.55 -36.51
C LEU A 201 -0.19 14.36 -37.79
N GLU A 202 0.25 13.79 -38.91
CA GLU A 202 0.13 14.38 -40.24
C GLU A 202 -0.79 13.52 -41.09
N VAL A 203 -1.72 14.18 -41.78
CA VAL A 203 -2.83 13.54 -42.46
C VAL A 203 -2.98 14.07 -43.89
N ALA A 204 -3.48 13.22 -44.80
CA ALA A 204 -3.78 13.58 -46.18
C ALA A 204 -4.75 14.77 -46.31
N GLU A 205 -4.64 15.54 -47.40
CA GLU A 205 -5.30 16.85 -47.57
C GLU A 205 -6.84 16.79 -47.60
N ASP A 206 -7.43 15.63 -47.85
CA ASP A 206 -8.86 15.35 -47.92
C ASP A 206 -9.48 14.93 -46.58
N TRP A 207 -8.63 14.65 -45.59
CA TRP A 207 -8.97 14.31 -44.22
C TRP A 207 -8.84 15.58 -43.36
N GLY A 208 -9.99 16.15 -42.94
CA GLY A 208 -10.00 17.26 -41.97
C GLY A 208 -9.35 16.90 -40.63
N SER A 209 -9.59 17.67 -39.56
CA SER A 209 -9.00 17.35 -38.24
C SER A 209 -9.36 15.91 -37.80
N PRO A 210 -8.40 14.97 -37.73
CA PRO A 210 -8.65 13.53 -37.63
C PRO A 210 -9.13 13.08 -36.23
N LEU A 211 -9.04 13.99 -35.25
CA LEU A 211 -9.36 13.73 -33.85
C LEU A 211 -10.60 14.51 -33.46
N LEU A 212 -11.56 13.83 -32.82
CA LEU A 212 -12.67 14.44 -32.08
C LEU A 212 -12.16 15.14 -30.81
N ALA A 213 -11.28 16.13 -30.95
CA ALA A 213 -10.98 17.04 -29.86
C ALA A 213 -12.17 18.02 -29.71
N GLY A 214 -13.27 17.58 -29.10
CA GLY A 214 -14.33 18.53 -28.75
C GLY A 214 -15.71 18.04 -28.32
N HIS A 215 -16.11 16.78 -28.49
CA HIS A 215 -17.55 16.43 -28.33
C HIS A 215 -17.91 15.29 -27.37
N SER A 216 -16.94 14.56 -26.79
CA SER A 216 -17.19 13.63 -25.67
C SER A 216 -15.91 13.34 -24.90
N ASP A 217 -15.95 13.36 -23.57
CA ASP A 217 -14.82 13.05 -22.68
C ASP A 217 -14.29 11.61 -22.82
N SER A 218 -14.98 10.75 -23.57
CA SER A 218 -14.66 9.32 -23.73
C SER A 218 -13.62 8.98 -24.80
N HIS A 219 -13.24 9.91 -25.69
CA HIS A 219 -12.38 9.63 -26.86
C HIS A 219 -11.06 10.42 -26.87
N TRP A 220 -10.65 10.94 -25.72
CA TRP A 220 -9.39 11.68 -25.60
C TRP A 220 -8.18 10.75 -25.76
N PRO A 221 -7.15 11.15 -26.54
CA PRO A 221 -5.93 10.37 -26.68
C PRO A 221 -5.16 10.30 -25.36
N PHE A 222 -4.58 9.15 -25.06
CA PHE A 222 -3.81 8.92 -23.83
C PHE A 222 -2.64 7.96 -24.07
N VAL A 223 -1.65 8.02 -23.17
CA VAL A 223 -0.54 7.08 -23.14
C VAL A 223 -0.70 6.21 -21.90
N ALA A 224 -0.78 4.90 -22.09
CA ALA A 224 -0.74 3.92 -21.00
C ALA A 224 0.67 3.36 -20.90
N ALA A 225 1.27 3.37 -19.71
CA ALA A 225 2.59 2.82 -19.48
C ALA A 225 2.57 1.82 -18.33
N GLN A 226 3.17 0.65 -18.56
CA GLN A 226 3.49 -0.30 -17.52
C GLN A 226 4.87 0.03 -16.98
N ALA A 227 4.97 0.28 -15.67
CA ALA A 227 6.21 0.65 -15.02
C ALA A 227 6.46 -0.24 -13.80
N ARG A 228 7.73 -0.57 -13.57
CA ARG A 228 8.20 -1.16 -12.32
C ARG A 228 8.70 -0.02 -11.44
N ALA A 229 8.11 0.15 -10.26
CA ALA A 229 8.65 1.09 -9.28
C ALA A 229 10.08 0.67 -8.94
N ARG A 230 11.05 1.55 -9.24
CA ARG A 230 12.38 1.48 -8.63
C ARG A 230 12.18 1.90 -7.19
N MET A 231 11.88 0.92 -6.34
CA MET A 231 11.93 1.13 -4.90
C MET A 231 13.35 1.58 -4.59
N PRO A 232 13.59 2.84 -4.17
CA PRO A 232 14.88 3.15 -3.60
C PRO A 232 15.14 2.10 -2.52
N HIS A 233 16.40 1.68 -2.35
CA HIS A 233 16.82 1.01 -1.13
C HIS A 233 16.65 2.00 0.04
N ARG A 234 15.40 2.29 0.40
CA ARG A 234 15.07 2.73 1.74
C ARG A 234 15.49 1.53 2.55
N VAL A 235 16.62 1.65 3.24
CA VAL A 235 17.01 0.70 4.28
C VAL A 235 15.82 0.64 5.21
N GLN A 236 14.95 -0.33 4.96
CA GLN A 236 13.78 -0.55 5.76
C GLN A 236 14.36 -1.02 7.06
N ARG A 237 14.32 -0.14 8.07
CA ARG A 237 14.85 -0.41 9.40
C ARG A 237 14.24 -1.75 9.81
N ARG A 238 15.05 -2.80 9.80
CA ARG A 238 14.56 -4.14 10.16
C ARG A 238 14.14 -4.02 11.62
N GLY A 239 12.87 -4.31 11.91
CA GLY A 239 12.39 -4.38 13.27
C GLY A 239 13.26 -5.36 14.06
N ILE A 240 13.61 -5.00 15.29
CA ILE A 240 14.39 -5.87 16.16
C ILE A 240 13.45 -6.94 16.69
N ASP A 241 13.73 -8.21 16.40
CA ASP A 241 13.02 -9.35 16.99
C ASP A 241 13.60 -9.69 18.35
N CYS A 242 12.73 -10.14 19.27
CA CYS A 242 13.14 -10.47 20.62
C CYS A 242 14.04 -11.72 20.63
N SER A 243 15.29 -11.54 21.07
CA SER A 243 16.20 -12.63 21.42
C SER A 243 16.09 -12.95 22.92
N GLY A 244 16.31 -14.21 23.31
CA GLY A 244 16.01 -14.76 24.64
C GLY A 244 16.56 -13.98 25.85
N ASP A 245 17.66 -13.25 25.67
CA ASP A 245 18.33 -12.52 26.77
C ASP A 245 18.08 -11.01 26.76
N SER A 246 17.49 -10.45 25.70
CA SER A 246 17.30 -9.00 25.58
C SER A 246 16.00 -8.55 26.23
N ARG A 247 16.11 -7.60 27.17
CA ARG A 247 14.96 -6.91 27.77
C ARG A 247 14.58 -5.62 27.03
N MET A 248 15.23 -5.33 25.90
CA MET A 248 14.99 -4.11 25.12
C MET A 248 13.73 -4.22 24.28
N CYS A 249 13.17 -3.08 23.88
CA CYS A 249 12.00 -3.03 22.99
C CYS A 249 12.26 -3.82 21.70
N CYS A 250 11.42 -4.82 21.46
CA CYS A 250 11.52 -5.73 20.35
C CYS A 250 10.14 -6.28 19.96
N ARG A 251 10.06 -6.83 18.74
CA ARG A 251 8.90 -7.55 18.25
C ARG A 251 8.98 -8.99 18.73
N LYS A 252 7.91 -9.47 19.36
CA LYS A 252 7.72 -10.85 19.75
C LYS A 252 6.70 -11.51 18.82
N GLU A 253 7.07 -12.68 18.32
CA GLU A 253 6.20 -13.45 17.43
C GLU A 253 5.04 -14.06 18.21
N PHE A 254 3.85 -13.96 17.63
CA PHE A 254 2.65 -14.59 18.18
C PHE A 254 1.73 -15.00 17.04
N PHE A 255 1.60 -16.32 16.84
CA PHE A 255 0.71 -16.90 15.85
C PHE A 255 -0.65 -17.21 16.48
N VAL A 256 -1.70 -16.74 15.84
CA VAL A 256 -3.09 -17.04 16.18
C VAL A 256 -3.57 -18.06 15.17
N ASP A 257 -3.74 -19.29 15.62
CA ASP A 257 -4.34 -20.36 14.84
C ASP A 257 -5.87 -20.26 14.95
N PHE A 258 -6.57 -20.11 13.81
CA PHE A 258 -8.02 -20.02 13.82
C PHE A 258 -8.70 -21.33 14.19
N LYS A 259 -8.05 -22.47 13.95
CA LYS A 259 -8.52 -23.77 14.38
C LYS A 259 -8.48 -23.92 15.90
N GLU A 260 -7.38 -23.50 16.52
CA GLU A 260 -7.24 -23.58 17.99
C GLU A 260 -8.29 -22.73 18.72
N ILE A 261 -8.70 -21.60 18.13
CA ILE A 261 -9.69 -20.71 18.74
C ILE A 261 -11.13 -21.00 18.29
N GLY A 262 -11.33 -22.04 17.47
CA GLY A 262 -12.60 -22.52 16.96
C GLY A 262 -13.26 -21.55 15.97
N TRP A 263 -12.50 -20.93 15.08
CA TRP A 263 -12.96 -19.97 14.07
C TRP A 263 -12.84 -20.51 12.63
N GLU A 264 -12.45 -21.78 12.45
CA GLU A 264 -12.27 -22.40 11.12
C GLU A 264 -13.59 -22.64 10.35
N ASP A 265 -14.74 -22.50 11.00
CA ASP A 265 -16.06 -22.70 10.39
C ASP A 265 -16.49 -21.49 9.55
N TRP A 266 -16.15 -20.28 9.99
CA TRP A 266 -16.55 -19.03 9.34
C TRP A 266 -15.39 -18.32 8.66
N ILE A 267 -14.15 -18.48 9.14
CA ILE A 267 -12.94 -18.01 8.45
C ILE A 267 -12.42 -19.13 7.55
N ILE A 268 -12.47 -18.89 6.23
CA ILE A 268 -12.08 -19.84 5.20
C ILE A 268 -10.57 -19.80 4.97
N GLN A 269 -9.99 -18.59 4.88
CA GLN A 269 -8.56 -18.36 4.71
C GLN A 269 -8.11 -17.05 5.37
N PRO A 270 -6.86 -16.98 5.87
CA PRO A 270 -5.89 -18.08 6.04
C PRO A 270 -6.28 -19.00 7.21
N GLU A 271 -5.49 -20.04 7.49
CA GLU A 271 -5.69 -20.94 8.66
C GLU A 271 -5.34 -20.26 10.00
N GLY A 272 -4.52 -19.21 9.94
CA GLY A 272 -4.12 -18.41 11.08
C GLY A 272 -3.23 -17.26 10.63
N TYR A 273 -2.80 -16.42 11.56
CA TYR A 273 -1.94 -15.28 11.25
C TYR A 273 -0.98 -14.92 12.37
N HIS A 274 0.15 -14.32 11.99
CA HIS A 274 1.11 -13.76 12.93
C HIS A 274 0.62 -12.38 13.36
N MET A 275 -0.06 -12.29 14.51
CA MET A 275 -0.45 -11.00 15.08
C MET A 275 0.80 -10.19 15.46
N ASN A 276 1.76 -10.87 16.09
CA ASN A 276 2.95 -10.29 16.70
C ASN A 276 2.64 -9.14 17.67
N TYR A 277 3.56 -8.85 18.59
CA TYR A 277 3.36 -7.74 19.51
C TYR A 277 4.69 -7.17 19.97
N CYS A 278 4.64 -5.92 20.44
CA CYS A 278 5.81 -5.24 20.97
C CYS A 278 5.93 -5.48 22.47
N THR A 279 7.15 -5.75 22.93
CA THR A 279 7.46 -5.98 24.34
C THR A 279 8.87 -5.50 24.64
N GLY A 280 9.18 -5.33 25.92
CA GLY A 280 10.49 -4.89 26.39
C GLY A 280 10.49 -3.44 26.86
N LEU A 281 11.67 -3.00 27.29
CA LEU A 281 11.89 -1.72 27.92
C LEU A 281 12.49 -0.72 26.93
N CYS A 282 12.17 0.55 27.15
CA CYS A 282 12.70 1.69 26.39
C CYS A 282 13.45 2.64 27.32
N PRO A 283 14.65 2.24 27.79
CA PRO A 283 15.38 3.06 28.73
C PRO A 283 15.97 4.32 28.06
N LEU A 284 16.02 5.42 28.81
CA LEU A 284 16.40 6.74 28.29
C LEU A 284 17.83 6.81 27.71
N HIS A 285 18.76 6.00 28.19
CA HIS A 285 20.12 5.93 27.62
C HIS A 285 20.14 5.38 26.17
N MET A 286 19.05 4.76 25.70
CA MET A 286 18.90 4.27 24.33
C MET A 286 18.20 5.27 23.40
N ALA A 287 17.88 6.48 23.89
CA ALA A 287 17.16 7.55 23.21
C ALA A 287 17.69 7.91 21.81
N GLY A 288 19.00 7.77 21.60
CA GLY A 288 19.68 8.14 20.35
C GLY A 288 19.98 6.97 19.42
N ILE A 289 19.66 5.72 19.78
CA ILE A 289 20.03 4.57 18.93
C ILE A 289 19.18 4.56 17.65
N PRO A 290 19.82 4.62 16.46
CA PRO A 290 19.12 4.48 15.20
C PRO A 290 18.37 3.15 15.13
N GLY A 291 17.06 3.21 14.90
CA GLY A 291 16.22 2.00 14.79
C GLY A 291 15.35 1.71 16.01
N LEU A 292 15.63 2.30 17.18
CA LEU A 292 14.76 2.14 18.35
C LEU A 292 13.69 3.24 18.45
N ALA A 293 13.96 4.46 18.00
CA ALA A 293 12.97 5.54 18.06
C ALA A 293 11.78 5.30 17.10
N ALA A 294 10.56 5.45 17.61
CA ALA A 294 9.33 5.23 16.86
C ALA A 294 9.14 6.21 15.69
N SER A 295 9.69 7.42 15.82
CA SER A 295 9.66 8.47 14.80
C SER A 295 10.89 9.37 14.92
N PHE A 296 11.08 10.29 13.97
CA PHE A 296 12.12 11.30 14.08
C PHE A 296 11.87 12.26 15.25
N HIS A 297 10.63 12.74 15.42
CA HIS A 297 10.26 13.59 16.55
C HIS A 297 10.52 12.90 17.89
N THR A 298 10.18 11.62 17.97
CA THR A 298 10.48 10.78 19.12
C THR A 298 11.98 10.65 19.41
N ALA A 299 12.82 10.51 18.38
CA ALA A 299 14.27 10.45 18.57
C ALA A 299 14.79 11.73 19.24
N VAL A 300 14.31 12.90 18.79
CA VAL A 300 14.66 14.20 19.38
C VAL A 300 14.12 14.32 20.81
N LEU A 301 12.86 13.97 21.04
CA LEU A 301 12.25 14.02 22.38
C LEU A 301 12.97 13.10 23.37
N ASN A 302 13.33 11.89 22.94
CA ASN A 302 14.05 10.96 23.78
C ASN A 302 15.42 11.52 24.15
N LEU A 303 16.12 12.19 23.23
CA LEU A 303 17.40 12.85 23.53
C LEU A 303 17.23 13.98 24.56
N ILE A 304 16.16 14.77 24.46
CA ILE A 304 15.84 15.82 25.43
C ILE A 304 15.55 15.21 26.80
N LYS A 305 14.75 14.13 26.86
CA LYS A 305 14.45 13.40 28.11
C LYS A 305 15.72 12.81 28.73
N ALA A 306 16.63 12.27 27.93
CA ALA A 306 17.89 11.71 28.41
C ALA A 306 18.79 12.76 29.08
N ASN A 307 18.70 14.03 28.66
CA ASN A 307 19.48 15.13 29.21
C ASN A 307 18.80 15.86 30.39
N ASN A 308 17.50 15.63 30.62
CA ASN A 308 16.70 16.31 31.65
C ASN A 308 16.06 15.29 32.61
N ALA A 309 16.75 14.97 33.71
CA ALA A 309 16.32 13.96 34.69
C ALA A 309 14.95 14.24 35.33
N ASP A 310 14.56 15.51 35.51
CA ASP A 310 13.30 15.92 36.16
C ASP A 310 12.06 15.78 35.25
N ALA A 311 12.23 15.49 33.96
CA ALA A 311 11.14 15.29 32.99
C ALA A 311 11.09 13.86 32.42
N ALA A 312 11.81 12.92 33.05
CA ALA A 312 11.96 11.53 32.63
C ALA A 312 10.66 10.72 32.82
N VAL A 313 9.73 10.83 31.87
CA VAL A 313 8.62 9.87 31.72
C VAL A 313 9.12 8.68 30.91
N ASP A 314 8.83 7.46 31.39
CA ASP A 314 9.18 6.22 30.71
C ASP A 314 8.58 6.16 29.29
N SER A 315 9.41 5.84 28.31
CA SER A 315 8.99 5.58 26.93
C SER A 315 8.30 4.22 26.82
N CYS A 316 7.25 4.11 26.01
CA CYS A 316 6.55 2.85 25.75
C CYS A 316 7.11 2.16 24.51
N CYS A 317 7.17 0.82 24.53
CA CYS A 317 7.49 0.01 23.35
C CYS A 317 6.20 -0.21 22.53
N VAL A 318 6.12 0.41 21.36
CA VAL A 318 4.90 0.43 20.52
C VAL A 318 5.18 -0.05 19.09
N PRO A 319 4.17 -0.55 18.37
CA PRO A 319 4.31 -0.86 16.95
C PRO A 319 4.57 0.39 16.11
N THR A 320 5.59 0.34 15.26
CA THR A 320 5.99 1.42 14.35
C THR A 320 5.66 1.12 12.90
N GLN A 321 5.58 -0.17 12.55
CA GLN A 321 5.13 -0.65 11.25
C GLN A 321 4.11 -1.77 11.43
N ARG A 322 3.00 -1.66 10.69
CA ARG A 322 1.95 -2.67 10.64
C ARG A 322 1.58 -2.98 9.20
N ARG A 323 1.13 -4.21 8.95
CA ARG A 323 0.60 -4.64 7.65
C ARG A 323 -0.83 -5.19 7.80
N PRO A 324 -1.63 -5.13 6.72
CA PRO A 324 -2.99 -5.64 6.75
C PRO A 324 -3.04 -7.18 6.83
N LEU A 325 -4.16 -7.70 7.34
CA LEU A 325 -4.53 -9.11 7.29
C LEU A 325 -5.62 -9.31 6.23
N SER A 326 -5.33 -10.09 5.19
CA SER A 326 -6.31 -10.51 4.20
C SER A 326 -7.12 -11.70 4.70
N LEU A 327 -8.42 -11.54 4.91
CA LEU A 327 -9.34 -12.61 5.29
C LEU A 327 -10.32 -12.93 4.16
N LEU A 328 -10.63 -14.22 4.02
CA LEU A 328 -11.77 -14.74 3.28
C LEU A 328 -12.68 -15.43 4.30
N TYR A 329 -13.91 -14.96 4.48
CA TYR A 329 -14.79 -15.42 5.56
C TYR A 329 -16.28 -15.34 5.15
N TYR A 330 -17.13 -15.99 5.93
CA TYR A 330 -18.59 -15.89 5.81
C TYR A 330 -19.13 -14.72 6.64
N ASP A 331 -19.96 -13.87 6.04
CA ASP A 331 -20.70 -12.83 6.77
C ASP A 331 -21.96 -13.39 7.47
N ARG A 332 -22.77 -12.51 8.06
CA ARG A 332 -24.01 -12.89 8.76
C ARG A 332 -25.08 -13.45 7.82
N ASP A 333 -25.03 -13.07 6.55
CA ASP A 333 -25.97 -13.48 5.52
C ASP A 333 -25.47 -14.73 4.77
N SER A 334 -24.42 -15.38 5.29
CA SER A 334 -23.75 -16.55 4.69
C SER A 334 -23.11 -16.29 3.33
N ASN A 335 -22.81 -15.04 2.99
CA ASN A 335 -22.03 -14.69 1.82
C ASN A 335 -20.53 -14.82 2.10
N ILE A 336 -19.76 -15.14 1.05
CA ILE A 336 -18.30 -15.18 1.14
C ILE A 336 -17.73 -13.82 0.79
N VAL A 337 -16.99 -13.22 1.73
CA VAL A 337 -16.41 -11.90 1.61
C VAL A 337 -14.89 -11.97 1.74
N LYS A 338 -14.17 -11.30 0.81
CA LYS A 338 -12.73 -11.03 0.96
C LYS A 338 -12.55 -9.62 1.50
N THR A 339 -11.81 -9.47 2.60
CA THR A 339 -11.51 -8.17 3.20
C THR A 339 -10.04 -8.09 3.59
N ASP A 340 -9.41 -6.95 3.31
CA ASP A 340 -8.05 -6.65 3.76
C ASP A 340 -8.14 -5.72 4.99
N ILE A 341 -7.97 -6.29 6.18
CA ILE A 341 -8.14 -5.59 7.46
C ILE A 341 -6.84 -4.83 7.79
N PRO A 342 -6.85 -3.49 7.89
CA PRO A 342 -5.64 -2.71 8.15
C PRO A 342 -5.11 -2.91 9.58
N ASP A 343 -3.80 -2.72 9.75
CA ASP A 343 -3.10 -2.65 11.05
C ASP A 343 -3.15 -3.90 11.93
N MET A 344 -3.29 -5.09 11.33
CA MET A 344 -3.49 -6.35 12.07
C MET A 344 -2.21 -7.09 12.44
N ILE A 345 -1.12 -6.90 11.68
CA ILE A 345 0.13 -7.63 11.87
C ILE A 345 1.23 -6.63 12.19
N VAL A 346 1.92 -6.82 13.32
CA VAL A 346 3.06 -5.99 13.70
C VAL A 346 4.32 -6.47 12.98
N ASP A 347 4.93 -5.58 12.20
CA ASP A 347 6.19 -5.85 11.47
C ASP A 347 7.41 -5.24 12.17
N ALA A 348 7.24 -4.11 12.87
CA ALA A 348 8.32 -3.47 13.62
C ALA A 348 7.83 -2.77 14.88
N CYS A 349 8.73 -2.66 15.87
CA CYS A 349 8.51 -2.02 17.16
C CYS A 349 9.52 -0.87 17.36
N GLY A 350 9.18 0.07 18.25
CA GLY A 350 10.05 1.15 18.67
C GLY A 350 9.57 1.85 19.94
N CYS A 351 10.41 2.71 20.48
CA CYS A 351 10.22 3.47 21.70
C CYS A 351 9.69 4.87 21.41
N THR A 352 8.71 5.35 22.18
CA THR A 352 8.01 6.65 22.02
C THR A 352 8.60 7.84 22.76
#